data_AF-A0A228Q3I6-F1
#
_entry.id   AF-A0A228Q3I6-F1
#
_cell.length_a   1.000
_cell.length_b   1.000
_cell.length_c   1.000
_cell.angle_alpha   90.00
_cell.angle_beta   90.00
_cell.angle_gamma   90.00
#
_symmetry.space_group_name_H-M   'P 1'
#
loop_
_entity.id
_entity.type
_entity.pdbx_description
1 polymer ?
#
loop_
_entity_poly.entity_id
_entity_poly.type
_entity_poly.pdbx_seq_one_letter_code
_entity_poly.pdbx_strand_id
1 'polypeptide(L)' 'MSDYFADNPLTGKGNPYFPDRVIGHGAAEWSVKTAVAFLDGFCQLLSATPPYEHLRSTFATR' A
#
# COMPACT_ATOMS: atom_id res chain seq x y z
N MET A 1 -4.07 19.57 2.69
CA MET A 1 -3.84 18.29 1.99
C MET A 1 -5.04 17.43 2.34
N SER A 2 -5.86 16.98 1.38
CA SER A 2 -7.05 16.18 1.71
C SER A 2 -6.59 14.78 2.10
N ASP A 3 -6.84 14.35 3.34
CA ASP A 3 -6.50 13.01 3.89
C ASP A 3 -7.38 11.88 3.31
N TYR A 4 -7.65 11.92 2.00
CA TYR A 4 -8.53 10.97 1.33
C TYR A 4 -7.71 10.02 0.47
N PHE A 5 -8.05 8.73 0.54
CA PHE A 5 -7.52 7.72 -0.37
C PHE A 5 -7.86 8.09 -1.81
N ALA A 6 -6.92 7.81 -2.73
CA ALA A 6 -7.16 7.98 -4.16
C ALA A 6 -8.29 7.06 -4.64
N ASP A 7 -8.96 7.46 -5.72
CA ASP A 7 -9.98 6.63 -6.36
C ASP A 7 -9.36 5.31 -6.85
N ASN A 8 -10.07 4.21 -6.59
CA ASN A 8 -9.68 2.85 -6.88
C ASN A 8 -9.68 2.64 -8.41
N PRO A 9 -8.53 2.33 -9.03
CA PRO A 9 -8.46 2.14 -10.47
C PRO A 9 -9.29 0.95 -10.96
N LEU A 10 -9.69 0.05 -10.07
CA LEU A 10 -10.40 -1.19 -10.37
C LEU A 10 -11.93 -1.05 -10.44
N THR A 11 -12.50 0.09 -10.04
CA THR A 11 -13.97 0.22 -9.92
C THR A 11 -14.69 0.67 -11.18
N GLY A 12 -13.97 0.93 -12.28
CA GLY A 12 -14.53 1.50 -13.50
C GLY A 12 -15.01 2.95 -13.33
N LYS A 13 -15.24 3.65 -14.45
CA LYS A 13 -15.75 5.04 -14.42
C LYS A 13 -17.21 5.05 -13.94
N GLY A 14 -17.47 5.78 -12.84
CA GLY A 14 -18.83 6.10 -12.40
C GLY A 14 -19.45 5.15 -11.39
N ASN A 15 -18.68 4.31 -10.68
CA ASN A 15 -19.23 3.51 -9.57
C ASN A 15 -19.79 4.45 -8.47
N PRO A 16 -21.10 4.43 -8.17
CA PRO A 16 -21.68 5.29 -7.14
C PRO A 16 -21.37 4.81 -5.71
N TYR A 17 -20.84 3.59 -5.53
CA TYR A 17 -20.58 3.00 -4.22
C TYR A 17 -19.20 3.45 -3.68
N PHE A 18 -19.23 4.39 -2.72
CA PHE A 18 -18.04 4.99 -2.12
C PHE A 18 -17.02 3.99 -1.53
N PRO A 19 -17.42 2.90 -0.82
CA PRO A 19 -16.45 1.96 -0.25
C PRO A 19 -15.56 1.28 -1.29
N ASP A 20 -16.11 0.93 -2.46
CA ASP A 20 -15.35 0.35 -3.56
C ASP A 20 -14.32 1.35 -4.08
N ARG A 21 -14.69 2.64 -4.13
CA ARG A 21 -13.88 3.70 -4.71
C ARG A 21 -12.66 4.09 -3.90
N VAL A 22 -12.65 3.98 -2.58
CA VAL A 22 -11.57 4.59 -1.79
C VAL A 22 -11.05 3.72 -0.66
N ILE A 23 -11.87 2.86 -0.07
CA ILE A 23 -11.47 2.14 1.15
C ILE A 23 -10.70 0.86 0.80
N GLY A 24 -11.08 0.12 -0.24
CA GLY A 24 -10.43 -1.15 -0.56
C GLY A 24 -8.98 -1.00 -1.03
N HIS A 25 -8.79 -0.33 -2.16
CA HIS A 25 -7.47 -0.23 -2.80
C HIS A 25 -6.53 0.69 -2.01
N GLY A 26 -6.98 1.90 -1.66
CA GLY A 26 -6.14 2.87 -0.96
C GLY A 26 -5.66 2.40 0.41
N ALA A 27 -6.54 1.77 1.20
CA ALA A 27 -6.14 1.24 2.51
C ALA A 27 -5.21 0.03 2.38
N ALA A 28 -5.44 -0.85 1.39
CA ALA A 28 -4.54 -1.97 1.12
C ALA A 28 -3.14 -1.49 0.68
N GLU A 29 -3.08 -0.53 -0.24
CA GLU A 29 -1.84 0.08 -0.69
C GLU A 29 -1.08 0.75 0.47
N TRP A 30 -1.79 1.58 1.25
CA TRP A 30 -1.22 2.26 2.41
C TRP A 30 -0.68 1.28 3.45
N SER A 31 -1.41 0.19 3.72
CA SER A 31 -1.00 -0.84 4.67
C SER A 31 0.30 -1.53 4.25
N VAL A 32 0.42 -1.92 2.97
CA VAL A 32 1.64 -2.56 2.45
C VAL A 32 2.83 -1.60 2.51
N LYS A 33 2.66 -0.36 2.03
CA LYS A 33 3.73 0.66 2.06
C LYS A 33 4.22 0.93 3.48
N THR A 34 3.30 1.04 4.43
CA THR A 34 3.61 1.34 5.83
C THR A 34 4.33 0.16 6.49
N ALA A 35 3.87 -1.07 6.26
CA ALA A 35 4.52 -2.27 6.80
C ALA A 35 5.96 -2.45 6.26
N VAL A 36 6.16 -2.24 4.95
CA VAL A 36 7.49 -2.30 4.32
C VAL A 36 8.41 -1.21 4.88
N ALA A 37 7.94 0.03 4.98
CA ALA A 37 8.74 1.13 5.53
C ALA A 37 9.15 0.89 6.99
N PHE A 38 8.23 0.37 7.81
CA PHE A 38 8.53 0.01 9.20
C PHE A 38 9.61 -1.08 9.28
N LEU A 39 9.45 -2.17 8.52
CA LEU A 39 10.41 -3.27 8.54
C LEU A 39 11.77 -2.87 7.96
N ASP A 40 11.80 -2.03 6.92
CA ASP A 40 13.04 -1.51 6.34
C ASP A 40 13.83 -0.73 7.41
N GLY A 41 13.16 0.17 8.12
CA GLY A 41 13.76 0.92 9.23
C GLY A 41 14.21 0.01 10.38
N PHE A 42 13.41 -0.98 10.75
CA PHE A 42 13.76 -1.94 11.80
C PHE A 42 14.99 -2.77 11.44
N CYS A 43 15.03 -3.33 10.24
CA CYS A 43 16.16 -4.12 9.74
C CYS A 43 17.43 -3.27 9.60
N GLN A 44 17.30 -2.01 9.17
CA GLN A 44 18.43 -1.07 9.11
C GLN A 44 19.07 -0.86 10.50
N LEU A 45 18.26 -0.68 11.55
CA LEU A 45 18.76 -0.54 12.92
C LEU A 45 19.53 -1.79 13.39
N LEU A 46 19.11 -2.96 12.94
CA LEU A 46 19.76 -4.23 13.26
C LEU A 46 20.94 -4.56 12.34
N SER A 47 21.23 -3.74 11.33
CA SER A 47 22.18 -4.06 10.24
C SER A 47 21.87 -5.41 9.58
N ALA A 48 20.59 -5.75 9.47
CA ALA A 48 20.09 -6.99 8.90
C ALA A 48 19.44 -6.73 7.54
N THR A 49 19.47 -7.72 6.65
CA THR A 49 18.72 -7.66 5.38
C THR A 49 17.24 -7.98 5.62
N PRO A 50 16.29 -7.19 5.09
CA PRO A 50 14.88 -7.51 5.20
C PRO A 50 14.53 -8.88 4.59
N PRO A 51 13.79 -9.74 5.30
CA PRO A 51 13.53 -11.11 4.85
C PRO A 51 12.64 -11.19 3.60
N TYR A 52 11.92 -10.12 3.28
CA TYR A 52 11.03 -10.02 2.12
C TYR A 52 11.67 -9.36 0.90
N GLU A 53 12.99 -9.10 0.89
CA GLU A 53 13.64 -8.41 -0.22
C GLU A 53 13.37 -9.10 -1.57
N HIS A 54 13.33 -10.43 -1.57
CA HIS A 54 13.00 -11.26 -2.73
C HIS A 54 11.55 -11.12 -3.23
N LEU A 55 10.65 -10.56 -2.42
CA LEU A 55 9.24 -10.31 -2.74
C LEU A 55 8.95 -8.83 -2.99
N ARG A 56 9.94 -7.93 -2.86
CA ARG A 56 9.71 -6.48 -2.90
C ARG A 56 9.00 -6.02 -4.18
N SER A 57 9.34 -6.63 -5.32
CA SER A 57 8.71 -6.33 -6.61
C SER A 57 7.21 -6.67 -6.66
N THR A 58 6.74 -7.61 -5.83
CA THR A 58 5.33 -8.03 -5.78
C THR A 58 4.43 -7.06 -5.02
N PHE A 59 5.01 -6.15 -4.23
CA PHE A 59 4.27 -5.16 -3.45
C PHE A 59 3.84 -3.94 -4.27
N ALA A 60 4.29 -3.85 -5.53
CA ALA A 60 3.83 -2.82 -6.44
C ALA A 60 2.32 -2.96 -6.69
N THR A 61 1.56 -1.97 -6.21
CA THR A 61 0.14 -1.81 -6.48
C THR A 61 -0.06 -1.29 -7.91
N ARG A 62 -1.03 -1.88 -8.63
CA ARG A 62 -1.41 -1.51 -10.01
C ARG A 62 -2.76 -0.82 -10.02
#